data_AF-A0AAU2APK3-F1
#
_entry.id   AF-A0AAU2APK3-F1
#
_cell.length_a   1.000
_cell.length_b   1.000
_cell.length_c   1.000
_cell.angle_alpha   90.00
_cell.angle_beta   90.00
_cell.angle_gamma   90.00
#
_symmetry.space_group_name_H-M   'P 1'
#
loop_
_entity.id
_entity.type
_entity.pdbx_description
1 polymer ?
#
loop_
_entity_poly.entity_id
_entity_poly.type
_entity_poly.pdbx_seq_one_letter_code
_entity_poly.pdbx_strand_id
1 'polypeptide(L)'
;MGQFTTTAQEMLAFAKHMDEVIGKIDGEIKSLNALVDSVKGGWKGQAAAAYGNLQTEFNQDAAKLNESLRAIKGAIEITTKQYSQTDADQQTAFKA
;
A
#
# COMPACT_ATOMS: atom_id res chain seq x y z
N MET A 1 -14.86 15.68 -23.57
CA MET A 1 -13.75 16.01 -22.64
C MET A 1 -14.00 15.64 -21.18
N GLY A 2 -15.24 15.47 -20.70
CA GLY A 2 -15.49 15.17 -19.26
C GLY A 2 -15.06 13.78 -18.78
N GLN A 3 -15.16 12.75 -19.63
CA GLN A 3 -14.90 11.36 -19.21
C GLN A 3 -13.44 11.08 -18.84
N PHE A 4 -12.48 11.71 -19.52
CA PHE A 4 -11.05 11.53 -19.25
C PHE A 4 -10.61 12.19 -17.94
N THR A 5 -11.13 13.39 -17.64
CA THR A 5 -10.86 14.10 -16.38
C THR A 5 -11.44 13.34 -15.18
N THR A 6 -12.62 12.72 -15.35
CA THR A 6 -13.23 11.86 -14.31
C THR A 6 -12.37 10.64 -14.01
N THR A 7 -11.85 9.93 -15.02
CA THR A 7 -10.99 8.75 -14.82
C THR A 7 -9.68 9.09 -14.11
N ALA A 8 -9.05 10.22 -14.41
CA ALA A 8 -7.84 10.67 -13.70
C ALA A 8 -8.11 10.98 -12.21
N GLN A 9 -9.25 11.60 -11.90
CA GLN A 9 -9.66 11.86 -10.52
C GLN A 9 -9.96 10.56 -9.74
N GLU A 10 -10.61 9.58 -10.37
CA GLU A 10 -10.87 8.27 -9.78
C GLU A 10 -9.57 7.53 -9.45
N MET A 11 -8.59 7.57 -10.35
CA MET A 11 -7.27 6.95 -10.13
C MET A 11 -6.51 7.61 -8.98
N LEU A 12 -6.56 8.94 -8.85
CA LEU A 12 -5.99 9.67 -7.71
C LEU A 12 -6.69 9.30 -6.39
N ALA A 13 -8.02 9.22 -6.41
CA ALA A 13 -8.79 8.81 -5.23
C ALA A 13 -8.44 7.38 -4.82
N PHE A 14 -8.26 6.48 -5.78
CA PHE A 14 -7.84 5.11 -5.53
C PHE A 14 -6.42 5.04 -4.94
N ALA A 15 -5.46 5.78 -5.49
CA ALA A 15 -4.10 5.86 -4.95
C ALA A 15 -4.08 6.36 -3.50
N LYS A 16 -4.91 7.37 -3.17
CA LYS A 16 -5.07 7.85 -1.79
C LYS A 16 -5.68 6.79 -0.87
N HIS A 17 -6.70 6.08 -1.34
CA HIS A 17 -7.30 4.98 -0.57
C HIS A 17 -6.27 3.88 -0.27
N MET A 18 -5.39 3.58 -1.22
CA MET A 18 -4.29 2.64 -1.00
C MET A 18 -3.32 3.09 0.10
N ASP A 19 -2.98 4.37 0.17
CA ASP A 19 -2.16 4.91 1.26
C ASP A 19 -2.82 4.70 2.64
N GLU A 20 -4.13 4.92 2.71
CA GLU A 20 -4.90 4.68 3.94
C GLU A 20 -4.88 3.20 4.35
N VAL A 21 -5.01 2.29 3.39
CA VAL A 21 -4.96 0.84 3.63
C VAL A 21 -3.57 0.40 4.08
N ILE A 22 -2.50 0.87 3.42
CA ILE A 22 -1.11 0.62 3.83
C ILE A 22 -0.89 1.09 5.27
N GLY A 23 -1.32 2.31 5.60
CA GLY A 23 -1.17 2.86 6.95
C GLY A 23 -1.92 2.06 8.01
N LYS A 24 -3.12 1.55 7.70
CA LYS A 24 -3.86 0.66 8.61
C LYS A 24 -3.13 -0.65 8.84
N ILE A 25 -2.64 -1.29 7.77
CA ILE A 25 -1.88 -2.54 7.85
C ILE A 25 -0.64 -2.35 8.73
N ASP A 26 0.13 -1.29 8.52
CA ASP A 26 1.30 -0.94 9.34
C ASP A 26 0.95 -0.75 10.82
N GLY A 27 -0.20 -0.15 11.12
CA GLY A 27 -0.71 0.02 12.48
C GLY A 27 -1.06 -1.30 13.16
N GLU A 28 -1.75 -2.19 12.44
CA GLU A 28 -2.11 -3.52 12.95
C GLU A 28 -0.86 -4.39 13.20
N ILE A 29 0.13 -4.36 12.30
CA ILE A 29 1.40 -5.09 12.46
C ILE A 29 2.15 -4.61 13.71
N LYS A 30 2.22 -3.29 13.93
CA LYS A 30 2.85 -2.73 15.14
C LYS A 30 2.11 -3.17 16.41
N SER A 31 0.79 -3.17 16.38
CA SER A 31 -0.05 -3.57 17.50
C SER A 31 0.14 -5.06 17.84
N LEU A 32 0.19 -5.91 16.80
CA LEU A 32 0.45 -7.34 16.98
C LEU A 32 1.84 -7.59 17.55
N ASN A 33 2.88 -6.92 17.04
CA ASN A 33 4.25 -7.07 17.56
C ASN A 33 4.34 -6.62 19.03
N ALA A 34 3.72 -5.49 19.39
CA ALA A 34 3.70 -5.03 20.78
C ALA A 34 2.96 -6.01 21.71
N LEU A 35 1.85 -6.58 21.25
CA LEU A 35 1.12 -7.61 21.99
C LEU A 35 2.00 -8.86 22.20
N VAL A 36 2.64 -9.35 21.13
CA VAL A 36 3.55 -10.51 21.19
C VAL A 36 4.69 -10.24 22.17
N ASP A 37 5.33 -9.08 22.10
CA ASP A 37 6.43 -8.72 23.01
C ASP A 37 5.98 -8.66 24.48
N SER A 38 4.74 -8.20 24.73
CA SER A 38 4.18 -8.15 26.09
C SER A 38 3.93 -9.52 26.71
N VAL A 39 3.53 -10.52 25.90
CA VAL A 39 3.22 -11.88 26.37
C VAL A 39 4.43 -12.81 26.32
N LYS A 40 5.45 -12.49 25.52
CA LYS A 40 6.67 -13.30 25.33
C LYS A 40 7.41 -13.58 26.63
N GLY A 41 7.38 -12.66 27.59
CA GLY A 41 7.97 -12.86 28.92
C GLY A 41 7.35 -14.03 29.72
N GLY A 42 6.10 -14.40 29.41
CA GLY A 42 5.40 -15.53 30.02
C GLY A 42 5.61 -16.88 29.33
N TRP A 43 6.10 -16.88 28.09
CA TRP A 43 6.35 -18.10 27.32
C TRP A 43 7.78 -18.58 27.53
N LYS A 44 7.95 -19.74 28.16
CA LYS A 44 9.26 -20.39 28.34
C LYS A 44 9.40 -21.61 27.44
N GLY A 45 10.63 -21.90 26.99
CA GLY A 45 10.96 -23.11 26.25
C GLY A 45 10.48 -23.11 24.79
N GLN A 46 9.99 -24.26 24.31
CA GLN A 46 9.65 -24.48 22.90
C GLN A 46 8.55 -23.54 22.36
N ALA A 47 7.61 -23.11 23.21
CA ALA A 47 6.57 -22.16 22.80
C ALA A 47 7.17 -20.82 22.36
N ALA A 48 8.14 -20.28 23.11
CA ALA A 48 8.78 -19.02 22.77
C ALA A 48 9.49 -19.06 21.40
N ALA A 49 10.10 -20.21 21.06
CA ALA A 49 10.74 -20.40 19.77
C ALA A 49 9.72 -20.46 18.62
N ALA A 50 8.63 -21.22 18.78
CA ALA A 50 7.57 -21.31 17.77
C ALA A 50 6.93 -19.94 17.49
N TYR A 51 6.65 -19.16 18.53
CA TYR A 51 6.10 -17.82 18.37
C TYR A 51 7.10 -16.82 17.78
N GLY A 52 8.39 -16.92 18.12
CA GLY A 52 9.43 -16.10 17.50
C GLY A 52 9.55 -16.35 15.98
N ASN A 53 9.43 -17.61 15.57
CA ASN A 53 9.41 -17.98 14.16
C ASN A 53 8.16 -17.41 13.46
N LEU A 54 6.97 -17.60 14.06
CA LEU A 54 5.73 -17.05 13.52
C LEU A 54 5.76 -15.52 13.40
N GLN A 55 6.29 -14.81 14.40
CA GLN A 55 6.45 -13.35 14.36
C GLN A 55 7.37 -12.94 13.21
N THR A 56 8.44 -13.69 12.96
CA THR A 56 9.38 -13.42 11.87
C THR A 56 8.71 -13.61 10.51
N GLU A 57 8.05 -14.76 10.30
CA GLU A 57 7.32 -15.04 9.05
C GLU A 57 6.22 -14.01 8.79
N PHE A 58 5.43 -13.70 9.81
CA PHE A 58 4.38 -12.69 9.71
C PHE A 58 4.94 -11.32 9.31
N ASN A 59 6.03 -10.87 9.94
CA ASN A 59 6.66 -9.59 9.61
C ASN A 59 7.23 -9.58 8.18
N GLN A 60 7.74 -10.71 7.68
CA GLN A 60 8.18 -10.84 6.29
C GLN A 60 7.01 -10.74 5.31
N ASP A 61 5.90 -11.42 5.60
CA ASP A 61 4.74 -11.40 4.71
C ASP A 61 4.05 -10.04 4.71
N ALA A 62 3.99 -9.38 5.86
CA ALA A 62 3.61 -7.98 5.99
C ALA A 62 4.46 -7.04 5.12
N ALA A 63 5.79 -7.21 5.13
CA ALA A 63 6.68 -6.41 4.30
C ALA A 63 6.44 -6.63 2.80
N LYS A 64 6.27 -7.88 2.37
CA LYS A 64 5.94 -8.22 0.96
C LYS A 64 4.60 -7.64 0.53
N LEU A 65 3.60 -7.67 1.40
CA LEU A 65 2.28 -7.08 1.14
C LEU A 65 2.41 -5.57 0.93
N ASN A 66 3.11 -4.88 1.82
CA ASN A 66 3.36 -3.45 1.71
C ASN A 66 4.12 -3.07 0.44
N GLU A 67 5.13 -3.84 0.07
CA GLU A 67 5.87 -3.66 -1.19
C GLU A 67 4.93 -3.78 -2.40
N SER A 68 4.10 -4.82 -2.42
CA SER A 68 3.14 -5.06 -3.49
C SER A 68 2.12 -3.91 -3.62
N LEU A 69 1.60 -3.43 -2.49
CA LEU A 69 0.66 -2.31 -2.46
C LEU A 69 1.32 -1.02 -2.94
N ARG A 70 2.57 -0.74 -2.55
CA ARG A 70 3.33 0.43 -3.04
C ARG A 70 3.63 0.34 -4.53
N ALA A 71 3.94 -0.85 -5.04
CA ALA A 71 4.15 -1.06 -6.48
C ALA A 71 2.87 -0.78 -7.28
N ILE A 72 1.73 -1.29 -6.82
CA ILE A 72 0.42 -1.02 -7.44
C ILE A 72 0.10 0.47 -7.41
N LYS A 73 0.31 1.15 -6.26
CA LYS A 73 0.16 2.60 -6.16
C LYS A 73 1.01 3.35 -7.19
N GLY A 74 2.30 3.00 -7.29
CA GLY A 74 3.21 3.62 -8.26
C GLY A 74 2.74 3.43 -9.71
N ALA A 75 2.23 2.24 -10.04
CA ALA A 75 1.65 1.97 -11.37
C ALA A 75 0.43 2.85 -11.65
N ILE A 76 -0.45 3.06 -10.66
CA ILE A 76 -1.63 3.94 -10.77
C ILE A 76 -1.20 5.40 -10.97
N GLU A 77 -0.21 5.89 -10.21
CA GLU A 77 0.30 7.26 -10.34
C GLU A 77 0.95 7.50 -11.71
N ILE A 78 1.76 6.55 -12.20
CA ILE A 78 2.36 6.60 -13.54
C ILE A 78 1.26 6.65 -14.60
N THR A 79 0.28 5.75 -14.48
CA THR A 79 -0.86 5.69 -15.40
C THR A 79 -1.58 7.03 -15.42
N THR A 80 -1.93 7.58 -14.26
CA THR A 80 -2.61 8.87 -14.11
C THR A 80 -1.82 10.02 -14.76
N LYS A 81 -0.50 10.06 -14.55
CA LYS A 81 0.38 11.08 -15.14
C LYS A 81 0.39 10.98 -16.66
N GLN A 82 0.47 9.77 -17.21
CA GLN A 82 0.49 9.53 -18.65
C GLN A 82 -0.84 9.91 -19.31
N TYR A 83 -1.97 9.61 -18.65
CA TYR A 83 -3.28 10.09 -19.07
C TYR A 83 -3.36 11.62 -19.09
N SER A 84 -2.86 12.28 -18.05
CA SER A 84 -2.88 13.75 -17.94
C SER A 84 -2.03 14.44 -19.02
N GLN A 85 -0.88 13.87 -19.37
CA GLN A 85 -0.02 14.39 -20.45
C GLN A 85 -0.68 14.24 -21.83
N THR A 86 -1.27 13.07 -22.09
CA THR A 86 -1.94 12.80 -23.37
C THR A 86 -3.11 13.76 -23.60
N ASP A 87 -3.86 14.10 -22.55
CA ASP A 87 -4.99 15.04 -22.63
C ASP A 87 -4.53 16.47 -22.95
N ALA A 88 -3.40 16.90 -22.38
CA ALA A 88 -2.80 18.22 -22.65
C ALA A 88 -2.29 18.34 -24.09
N ASP A 89 -1.66 17.28 -24.61
CA ASP A 89 -1.15 17.23 -25.99
C ASP A 89 -2.31 17.26 -27.00
N GLN A 90 -3.39 16.51 -26.75
CA GLN A 90 -4.58 16.51 -27.59
C GLN A 90 -5.30 17.86 -27.59
N GLN A 91 -5.43 18.53 -26.44
CA GLN A 91 -6.03 19.87 -26.38
C GLN A 91 -5.18 20.90 -27.13
N THR A 92 -3.86 20.78 -27.10
CA THR A 92 -2.96 21.70 -27.81
C THR A 92 -3.06 21.47 -29.32
N ALA A 93 -3.09 20.21 -29.76
CA ALA A 93 -3.27 19.85 -31.17
C ALA A 93 -4.63 20.26 -31.75
N PHE A 94 -5.70 20.26 -30.95
CA PHE A 94 -7.03 20.72 -31.38
C PHE A 94 -7.17 22.25 -31.43
N LYS A 95 -6.28 22.98 -30.76
CA LYS A 95 -6.26 24.45 -30.72
C LYS A 95 -5.29 25.09 -31.73
N ALA A 96 -4.51 24.27 -32.43
CA ALA A 96 -3.64 24.67 -33.55
C ALA A 96 -4.31 24.37 -34.89
#